data_AF-A0A3A9F9J6-F1
#
_entry.id   AF-A0A3A9F9J6-F1
#
_cell.length_a   1.000
_cell.length_b   1.000
_cell.length_c   1.000
_cell.angle_alpha   90.00
_cell.angle_beta   90.00
_cell.angle_gamma   90.00
#
_symmetry.space_group_name_H-M   'P 1'
#
loop_
_entity.id
_entity.type
_entity.pdbx_description
1 polymer ?
#
loop_
_entity_poly.entity_id
_entity_poly.type
_entity_poly.pdbx_seq_one_letter_code
_entity_poly.pdbx_strand_id
1 'polypeptide(L)'
;MKKSVVKEILSTSIYLLVVLLATYLIIHYVGQRTEVQGSSMEPTLQDADNLIVDKISYRFHEPQRFDIIVFPFQYEEETYYIKRIIGMPGETVRIDWDGNIYIDGEQLEESYGLEVIQDPGRAEDEILLGEDEYFVLGDNRNNSTDGRAELVGNIHKDDIIGRAWVRIYPFEKFGKLKHQ
;
A
#
# COMPACT_ATOMS: atom_id res chain seq x y z
N MET A 1 42.95 -32.98 -19.19
CA MET A 1 41.88 -32.21 -19.85
C MET A 1 40.47 -32.43 -19.27
N LYS A 2 39.91 -33.66 -19.23
CA LYS A 2 38.51 -33.89 -18.80
C LYS A 2 38.10 -33.37 -17.41
N LYS A 3 38.99 -33.41 -16.41
CA LYS A 3 38.70 -32.90 -15.04
C LYS A 3 38.52 -31.38 -14.97
N SER A 4 39.15 -30.61 -15.86
CA SER A 4 38.98 -29.14 -15.94
C SER A 4 37.59 -28.79 -16.44
N VAL A 5 37.19 -29.43 -17.54
CA VAL A 5 35.89 -29.21 -18.19
C VAL A 5 34.73 -29.56 -17.25
N VAL A 6 34.82 -30.67 -16.50
CA VAL A 6 33.78 -31.04 -15.52
C VAL A 6 33.70 -30.03 -14.37
N LYS A 7 34.84 -29.52 -13.89
CA LYS A 7 34.89 -28.51 -12.82
C LYS A 7 34.31 -27.17 -13.29
N GLU A 8 34.61 -26.76 -14.53
CA GLU A 8 34.06 -25.56 -15.15
C GLU A 8 32.55 -25.67 -15.37
N ILE A 9 32.08 -26.81 -15.89
CA ILE A 9 30.64 -27.07 -16.05
C ILE A 9 29.95 -27.04 -14.69
N LEU A 10 30.49 -27.71 -13.67
CA LEU A 10 29.91 -27.74 -12.33
C LEU A 10 29.87 -26.33 -11.71
N SER A 11 30.95 -25.56 -11.82
CA SER A 11 31.01 -24.18 -11.34
C SER A 11 29.99 -23.28 -12.04
N THR A 12 29.85 -23.44 -13.36
CA THR A 12 28.90 -22.68 -14.17
C THR A 12 27.46 -23.05 -13.82
N SER A 13 27.16 -24.33 -13.63
CA SER A 13 25.85 -24.82 -13.21
C SER A 13 25.47 -24.34 -11.81
N ILE A 14 26.41 -24.34 -10.85
CA ILE A 14 26.17 -23.80 -9.50
C ILE A 14 25.90 -22.30 -9.57
N TYR A 15 26.69 -21.55 -10.35
CA TYR A 15 26.46 -20.11 -10.53
C TYR A 15 25.07 -19.82 -11.10
N LEU A 16 24.68 -20.53 -12.18
CA LEU A 16 23.34 -20.43 -12.76
C LEU A 16 22.24 -20.77 -11.75
N LEU A 17 22.41 -21.83 -10.96
CA LEU A 17 21.46 -22.22 -9.92
C LEU A 17 21.30 -21.10 -8.87
N VAL A 18 22.41 -20.50 -8.42
CA VAL A 18 22.37 -19.41 -7.46
C VAL A 18 21.64 -18.20 -8.03
N VAL A 19 21.92 -17.81 -9.28
CA VAL A 19 21.23 -16.69 -9.93
C VAL A 19 19.74 -16.97 -10.11
N LEU A 20 19.36 -18.17 -10.54
CA LEU A 20 17.95 -18.56 -10.68
C LEU A 20 17.23 -18.59 -9.34
N LEU A 21 17.85 -19.14 -8.30
CA LEU A 21 17.30 -19.17 -6.95
C LEU A 21 17.15 -17.76 -6.39
N ALA A 22 18.17 -16.91 -6.52
CA ALA A 22 18.10 -15.51 -6.09
C ALA A 22 16.99 -14.75 -6.83
N THR A 23 16.89 -14.92 -8.15
CA THR A 23 15.83 -14.29 -8.96
C THR A 23 14.44 -14.78 -8.54
N TYR A 24 14.27 -16.08 -8.33
CA TYR A 24 13.02 -16.66 -7.83
C TYR A 24 12.64 -16.07 -6.46
N LEU A 25 13.59 -16.02 -5.52
CA LEU A 25 13.35 -15.46 -4.19
C LEU A 25 13.00 -13.97 -4.26
N ILE A 26 13.70 -13.20 -5.11
CA ILE A 26 13.42 -11.76 -5.27
C ILE A 26 12.01 -11.54 -5.83
N ILE A 27 11.64 -12.23 -6.92
CA ILE A 27 10.33 -12.06 -7.55
C ILE A 27 9.20 -12.54 -6.63
N HIS A 28 9.43 -13.59 -5.85
CA HIS A 28 8.38 -14.15 -5.00
C HIS A 28 8.21 -13.42 -3.66
N TYR A 29 9.30 -12.93 -3.06
CA TYR A 29 9.28 -12.40 -1.69
C TYR A 29 9.55 -10.90 -1.55
N VAL A 30 10.15 -10.24 -2.55
CA VAL A 30 10.56 -8.82 -2.43
C VAL A 30 9.49 -7.88 -2.99
N GLY A 31 9.13 -8.05 -4.26
CA GLY A 31 8.26 -7.11 -4.96
C GLY A 31 7.20 -7.83 -5.78
N GLN A 32 5.93 -7.48 -5.56
CA GLN A 32 4.82 -7.95 -6.39
C GLN A 32 4.40 -6.86 -7.37
N ARG A 33 4.24 -7.23 -8.64
CA ARG A 33 3.58 -6.37 -9.63
C ARG A 33 2.07 -6.44 -9.42
N THR A 34 1.44 -5.28 -9.26
CA THR A 34 -0.01 -5.15 -9.10
C THR A 34 -0.53 -4.09 -10.07
N GLU A 35 -1.67 -4.38 -10.70
CA GLU A 35 -2.40 -3.41 -11.52
C GLU A 35 -3.50 -2.77 -10.68
N VAL A 36 -3.59 -1.44 -10.72
CA VAL A 36 -4.65 -0.68 -10.07
C VAL A 36 -5.93 -0.86 -10.86
N GLN A 37 -7.00 -1.23 -10.16
CA GLN A 37 -8.35 -1.32 -10.72
C GLN A 37 -9.26 -0.32 -10.00
N GLY A 38 -9.97 0.50 -10.77
CA GLY A 38 -10.86 1.53 -10.27
C GLY A 38 -10.18 2.86 -9.98
N SER A 39 -10.95 3.81 -9.44
CA SER A 39 -10.58 5.23 -9.36
C SER A 39 -10.44 5.78 -7.94
N SER A 40 -10.50 4.91 -6.91
CA SER A 40 -10.48 5.32 -5.49
C SER A 40 -9.22 6.06 -5.05
N MET A 41 -8.13 5.96 -5.82
CA MET A 41 -6.85 6.59 -5.54
C MET A 41 -6.52 7.73 -6.52
N GLU A 42 -7.47 8.14 -7.36
CA GLU A 42 -7.27 9.30 -8.24
C GLU A 42 -7.16 10.60 -7.43
N PRO A 43 -6.37 11.59 -7.90
CA PRO A 43 -5.55 11.58 -9.11
C PRO A 43 -4.17 10.92 -8.93
N THR A 44 -3.83 10.48 -7.71
CA THR A 44 -2.51 9.93 -7.40
C THR A 44 -2.22 8.67 -8.17
N LEU A 45 -3.16 7.72 -8.20
CA LEU A 45 -3.13 6.47 -8.97
C LEU A 45 -4.37 6.40 -9.86
N GLN A 46 -4.16 6.00 -11.12
CA GLN A 46 -5.22 5.87 -12.11
C GLN A 46 -5.45 4.40 -12.44
N ASP A 47 -6.65 4.12 -12.96
CA ASP A 47 -6.98 2.81 -13.48
C ASP A 47 -5.93 2.32 -14.50
N ALA A 48 -5.61 1.02 -14.43
CA ALA A 48 -4.55 0.35 -15.20
C ALA A 48 -3.10 0.77 -14.89
N ASP A 49 -2.86 1.64 -13.89
CA ASP A 49 -1.51 1.87 -13.40
C ASP A 49 -0.91 0.57 -12.88
N ASN A 50 0.31 0.27 -13.29
CA ASN A 50 1.04 -0.90 -12.83
C ASN A 50 2.08 -0.46 -11.82
N LEU A 51 2.00 -1.03 -10.63
CA LEU A 51 2.80 -0.70 -9.47
C LEU A 51 3.68 -1.88 -9.07
N ILE A 52 4.80 -1.57 -8.42
CA ILE A 52 5.51 -2.55 -7.60
C ILE A 52 5.14 -2.29 -6.15
N VAL A 53 4.67 -3.33 -5.48
CA VAL A 53 4.38 -3.37 -4.05
C VAL A 53 5.54 -4.07 -3.35
N ASP A 54 6.19 -3.37 -2.43
CA ASP A 54 7.26 -3.91 -1.58
C ASP A 54 6.64 -4.61 -0.37
N LYS A 55 6.92 -5.92 -0.25
CA LYS A 55 6.44 -6.78 0.86
C LYS A 55 7.42 -6.87 2.03
N ILE A 56 8.62 -6.30 1.88
CA ILE A 56 9.71 -6.43 2.84
C ILE A 56 9.84 -5.20 3.72
N SER A 57 9.53 -4.00 3.21
CA SER A 57 9.62 -2.75 3.98
C SER A 57 9.03 -2.88 5.39
N TYR A 58 7.83 -3.44 5.50
CA TYR A 58 7.12 -3.55 6.78
C TYR A 58 7.59 -4.69 7.71
N ARG A 59 8.56 -5.50 7.29
CA ARG A 59 9.24 -6.45 8.18
C ARG A 59 10.35 -5.78 9.00
N PHE A 60 10.81 -4.61 8.57
CA PHE A 60 11.94 -3.91 9.17
C PHE A 60 11.58 -2.52 9.68
N HIS A 61 10.46 -1.95 9.22
CA HIS A 61 9.99 -0.63 9.58
C HIS A 61 8.48 -0.66 9.78
N GLU A 62 7.96 0.18 10.67
CA GLU A 62 6.51 0.35 10.81
C GLU A 62 5.93 1.08 9.59
N PRO A 63 4.70 0.74 9.14
CA PRO A 63 3.94 1.60 8.23
C PRO A 63 3.86 3.03 8.76
N GLN A 64 4.03 4.01 7.87
CA GLN A 64 4.04 5.41 8.24
C GLN A 64 2.81 6.14 7.71
N ARG A 65 2.46 7.27 8.33
CA ARG A 65 1.37 8.12 7.83
C ARG A 65 1.66 8.50 6.38
N PHE A 66 0.61 8.50 5.58
CA PHE A 66 0.63 8.76 4.14
C PHE A 66 1.26 7.67 3.27
N ASP A 67 1.68 6.55 3.83
CA ASP A 67 2.05 5.39 3.02
C ASP A 67 0.84 4.87 2.23
N ILE A 68 1.06 4.50 0.97
CA ILE A 68 0.06 3.83 0.15
C ILE A 68 0.26 2.33 0.35
N ILE A 69 -0.73 1.68 0.93
CA ILE A 69 -0.66 0.27 1.32
C ILE A 69 -1.64 -0.58 0.54
N VAL A 70 -1.29 -1.86 0.42
CA VAL A 70 -2.16 -2.90 -0.14
C VAL A 70 -2.53 -3.88 0.96
N PHE A 71 -3.81 -4.22 1.07
CA PHE A 71 -4.36 -5.14 2.07
C PHE A 71 -5.54 -5.94 1.46
N PRO A 72 -5.86 -7.14 1.97
CA PRO A 72 -6.94 -7.95 1.42
C PRO A 72 -8.31 -7.38 1.78
N PHE A 73 -9.29 -7.55 0.89
CA PHE A 73 -10.68 -7.25 1.20
C PHE A 73 -11.31 -8.45 1.92
N GLN A 74 -11.70 -8.25 3.18
CA GLN A 74 -12.09 -9.34 4.09
C GLN A 74 -13.32 -10.17 3.64
N TYR A 75 -14.14 -9.67 2.72
CA TYR A 75 -15.38 -10.34 2.26
C TYR A 75 -15.27 -11.02 0.90
N GLU A 76 -14.15 -10.87 0.19
CA GLU A 76 -13.96 -11.48 -1.14
C GLU A 76 -12.52 -11.99 -1.27
N GLU A 77 -12.38 -13.29 -1.49
CA GLU A 77 -11.06 -13.90 -1.70
C GLU A 77 -10.39 -13.33 -2.94
N GLU A 78 -9.06 -13.27 -2.91
CA GLU A 78 -8.22 -12.76 -4.00
C GLU A 78 -8.49 -11.29 -4.40
N THR A 79 -9.28 -10.55 -3.62
CA THR A 79 -9.53 -9.13 -3.82
C THR A 79 -8.66 -8.31 -2.87
N TYR A 80 -7.98 -7.30 -3.40
CA TYR A 80 -7.06 -6.46 -2.65
C TYR A 80 -7.39 -4.99 -2.83
N TYR A 81 -7.36 -4.24 -1.74
CA TYR A 81 -7.54 -2.79 -1.76
C TYR A 81 -6.21 -2.08 -1.64
N ILE A 82 -6.13 -0.92 -2.30
CA ILE A 82 -5.04 0.02 -2.20
C ILE A 82 -5.60 1.34 -1.65
N LYS A 83 -5.04 1.82 -0.54
CA LYS A 83 -5.45 3.06 0.14
C LYS A 83 -4.25 3.73 0.82
N ARG A 84 -4.43 4.98 1.23
CA ARG A 84 -3.42 5.76 1.96
C ARG A 84 -3.68 5.69 3.46
N ILE A 85 -2.64 5.48 4.25
CA ILE A 85 -2.71 5.59 5.71
C ILE A 85 -2.90 7.05 6.10
N ILE A 86 -3.93 7.32 6.91
CA ILE A 86 -4.27 8.63 7.43
C ILE A 86 -4.17 8.67 8.94
N GLY A 87 -4.65 7.65 9.66
CA GLY A 87 -4.51 7.53 11.12
C GLY A 87 -3.53 6.44 11.51
N MET A 88 -2.75 6.69 12.56
CA MET A 88 -1.71 5.80 13.07
C MET A 88 -2.16 5.09 14.35
N PRO A 89 -1.49 3.99 14.74
CA PRO A 89 -1.84 3.27 15.96
C PRO A 89 -1.86 4.17 17.20
N GLY A 90 -2.89 3.99 18.03
CA GLY A 90 -3.11 4.74 19.27
C GLY A 90 -3.70 6.15 19.11
N GLU A 91 -3.90 6.64 17.87
CA GLU A 91 -4.46 7.97 17.61
C GLU A 91 -5.98 7.96 17.57
N THR A 92 -6.59 9.13 17.75
CA THR A 92 -7.99 9.36 17.38
C THR A 92 -8.12 9.95 15.99
N VAL A 93 -9.14 9.52 15.24
CA VAL A 93 -9.48 10.03 13.91
C VAL A 93 -10.92 10.52 13.90
N ARG A 94 -11.14 11.73 13.40
CA ARG A 94 -12.48 12.29 13.19
C ARG A 94 -12.52 13.09 11.89
N ILE A 95 -13.65 13.09 11.21
CA ILE A 95 -13.91 13.86 9.99
C ILE A 95 -15.19 14.65 10.22
N ASP A 96 -15.15 15.98 10.05
CA ASP A 96 -16.35 16.80 10.18
C ASP A 96 -17.16 16.91 8.87
N TRP A 97 -18.33 17.54 8.95
CA TRP A 97 -19.20 17.79 7.80
C TRP A 97 -18.68 18.88 6.85
N ASP A 98 -17.66 19.64 7.26
CA ASP A 98 -16.93 20.56 6.38
C ASP A 98 -15.81 19.82 5.62
N GLY A 99 -15.64 18.52 5.86
CA GLY A 99 -14.69 17.62 5.21
C GLY A 99 -13.27 17.69 5.75
N ASN A 100 -13.07 18.31 6.92
CA ASN A 100 -11.76 18.40 7.58
C ASN A 100 -11.47 17.12 8.36
N ILE A 101 -10.24 16.62 8.22
CA ILE A 101 -9.73 15.47 8.98
C ILE A 101 -9.03 15.98 10.23
N TYR A 102 -9.30 15.34 11.37
CA TYR A 102 -8.66 15.59 12.65
C TYR A 102 -7.97 14.32 13.14
N ILE A 103 -6.73 14.48 13.60
CA ILE A 103 -5.93 13.46 14.26
C ILE A 103 -5.62 13.96 15.68
N ASP A 104 -6.01 13.21 16.71
CA ASP A 104 -5.88 13.63 18.12
C ASP A 104 -6.47 15.02 18.41
N GLY A 105 -7.53 15.38 17.69
CA GLY A 105 -8.19 16.68 17.77
C GLY A 105 -7.52 17.83 16.99
N GLU A 106 -6.33 17.61 16.41
CA GLU A 106 -5.66 18.60 15.55
C GLU A 106 -6.03 18.38 14.09
N GLN A 107 -6.31 19.47 13.35
CA GLN A 107 -6.63 19.38 11.93
C GLN A 107 -5.40 18.90 11.15
N LEU A 108 -5.56 17.82 10.39
CA LEU A 108 -4.51 17.25 9.56
C LEU A 108 -4.29 18.12 8.32
N GLU A 109 -3.09 18.67 8.18
CA GLU A 109 -2.65 19.26 6.93
C GLU A 109 -2.10 18.19 5.99
N GLU A 110 -2.74 18.02 4.85
CA GLU A 110 -2.28 17.10 3.82
C GLU A 110 -2.22 17.76 2.43
N SER A 111 -1.32 17.23 1.60
CA SER A 111 -1.11 17.67 0.21
C SER A 111 -1.75 16.71 -0.79
N TYR A 112 -2.45 15.68 -0.29
CA TYR A 112 -3.13 14.64 -1.06
C TYR A 112 -4.61 14.62 -0.67
N GLY A 113 -5.50 14.26 -1.59
CA GLY A 113 -6.94 14.40 -1.37
C GLY A 113 -7.40 15.85 -1.55
N LEU A 114 -7.49 16.30 -2.80
CA LEU A 114 -7.81 17.69 -3.14
C LEU A 114 -9.30 18.03 -3.01
N GLU A 115 -10.14 17.03 -2.76
CA GLU A 115 -11.58 17.20 -2.67
C GLU A 115 -12.03 17.29 -1.22
N VAL A 116 -12.96 18.21 -0.97
CA VAL A 116 -13.71 18.27 0.28
C VAL A 116 -14.48 16.95 0.44
N ILE A 117 -14.30 16.30 1.59
CA ILE A 117 -15.02 15.07 1.94
C ILE A 117 -16.49 15.42 2.15
N GLN A 118 -17.40 14.83 1.37
CA GLN A 118 -18.85 15.08 1.48
C GLN A 118 -19.52 14.19 2.52
N ASP A 119 -18.98 13.00 2.74
CA ASP A 119 -19.51 12.01 3.68
C ASP A 119 -18.38 11.52 4.60
N PRO A 120 -18.42 11.87 5.90
CA PRO A 120 -17.45 11.39 6.88
C PRO A 120 -17.63 9.90 7.23
N GLY A 121 -18.78 9.30 6.92
CA GLY A 121 -19.12 7.93 7.28
C GLY A 121 -19.01 7.70 8.79
N ARG A 122 -18.47 6.54 9.20
CA ARG A 122 -18.29 6.23 10.63
C ARG A 122 -17.26 7.12 11.35
N ALA A 123 -16.46 7.88 10.60
CA ALA A 123 -15.47 8.80 11.17
C ALA A 123 -16.08 10.17 11.52
N GLU A 124 -17.40 10.35 11.36
CA GLU A 124 -18.10 11.53 11.91
C GLU A 124 -17.92 11.60 13.43
N ASP A 125 -18.11 10.45 14.08
CA ASP A 125 -17.75 10.21 15.46
C ASP A 125 -16.24 9.93 15.57
N GLU A 126 -15.66 10.29 16.70
CA GLU A 126 -14.25 10.05 16.97
C GLU A 126 -13.94 8.56 17.10
N ILE A 127 -13.02 8.07 16.27
CA ILE A 127 -12.54 6.68 16.26
C ILE A 127 -11.20 6.63 16.97
N LEU A 128 -11.11 5.91 18.09
CA LEU A 128 -9.84 5.56 18.71
C LEU A 128 -9.26 4.31 18.02
N LEU A 129 -8.06 4.41 17.49
CA LEU A 129 -7.34 3.30 16.88
C LEU A 129 -6.62 2.46 17.93
N GLY A 130 -6.67 1.13 17.76
CA GLY A 130 -5.83 0.20 18.52
C GLY A 130 -4.33 0.40 18.27
N GLU A 131 -3.51 -0.29 19.08
CA GLU A 131 -2.04 -0.24 19.02
C GLU A 131 -1.42 -0.87 17.75
N ASP A 132 -2.24 -1.56 16.95
CA ASP A 132 -1.88 -2.20 15.68
C ASP A 132 -2.82 -1.81 14.53
N GLU A 133 -3.67 -0.81 14.73
CA GLU A 133 -4.70 -0.40 13.77
C GLU A 133 -4.31 0.88 13.02
N TYR A 134 -4.66 0.92 11.74
CA TYR A 134 -4.46 2.06 10.85
C TYR A 134 -5.80 2.48 10.23
N PHE A 135 -6.05 3.79 10.20
CA PHE A 135 -7.17 4.34 9.46
C PHE A 135 -6.72 4.74 8.05
N VAL A 136 -7.45 4.30 7.03
CA VAL A 136 -7.06 4.50 5.63
C VAL A 136 -8.12 5.25 4.83
N LEU A 137 -7.69 6.13 3.92
CA LEU A 137 -8.56 6.81 2.96
C LEU A 137 -8.10 6.60 1.52
N GLY A 138 -9.05 6.66 0.59
CA GLY A 138 -8.72 6.86 -0.81
C GLY A 138 -8.36 8.33 -1.08
N ASP A 139 -7.47 8.56 -2.05
CA ASP A 139 -7.15 9.92 -2.48
C ASP A 139 -8.34 10.55 -3.25
N ASN A 140 -9.19 9.72 -3.87
CA ASN A 140 -10.46 10.13 -4.46
C ASN A 140 -11.57 10.06 -3.39
N ARG A 141 -11.61 11.09 -2.56
CA ARG A 141 -12.38 11.14 -1.30
C ARG A 141 -13.87 10.84 -1.48
N ASN A 142 -14.48 11.31 -2.56
CA ASN A 142 -15.91 11.12 -2.77
C ASN A 142 -16.25 9.88 -3.60
N ASN A 143 -15.24 9.11 -4.03
CA ASN A 143 -15.42 7.89 -4.81
C ASN A 143 -14.49 6.76 -4.33
N SER A 144 -14.47 6.54 -3.02
CA SER A 144 -13.63 5.55 -2.37
C SER A 144 -14.40 4.84 -1.26
N THR A 145 -14.43 3.50 -1.34
CA THR A 145 -14.79 2.65 -0.19
C THR A 145 -13.52 2.41 0.62
N ASP A 146 -13.41 3.09 1.75
CA ASP A 146 -12.22 3.12 2.60
C ASP A 146 -12.60 3.07 4.09
N GLY A 147 -11.70 3.46 4.99
CA GLY A 147 -11.87 3.34 6.43
C GLY A 147 -13.13 4.02 6.99
N ARG A 148 -13.79 4.91 6.24
CA ARG A 148 -15.10 5.50 6.61
C ARG A 148 -16.27 4.52 6.48
N ALA A 149 -16.12 3.43 5.73
CA ALA A 149 -17.13 2.41 5.55
C ALA A 149 -16.93 1.25 6.53
N GLU A 150 -18.01 0.77 7.13
CA GLU A 150 -18.00 -0.37 8.07
C GLU A 150 -17.41 -1.66 7.46
N LEU A 151 -17.58 -1.81 6.15
CA LEU A 151 -17.09 -2.96 5.39
C LEU A 151 -15.56 -2.99 5.27
N VAL A 152 -14.89 -1.85 5.44
CA VAL A 152 -13.42 -1.75 5.40
C VAL A 152 -12.88 -1.58 6.81
N GLY A 153 -13.43 -0.62 7.58
CA GLY A 153 -13.03 -0.42 8.97
C GLY A 153 -11.57 0.04 9.13
N ASN A 154 -11.01 -0.26 10.30
CA ASN A 154 -9.60 -0.07 10.60
C ASN A 154 -8.80 -1.26 10.03
N ILE A 155 -7.57 -1.02 9.61
CA ILE A 155 -6.70 -2.06 9.03
C ILE A 155 -5.68 -2.47 10.08
N HIS A 156 -5.64 -3.75 10.43
CA HIS A 156 -4.59 -4.28 11.31
C HIS A 156 -3.26 -4.35 10.56
N LYS A 157 -2.17 -4.13 11.29
CA LYS A 157 -0.80 -4.22 10.77
C LYS A 157 -0.54 -5.52 10.02
N ASP A 158 -1.01 -6.63 10.56
CA ASP A 158 -0.78 -7.97 10.01
C ASP A 158 -1.56 -8.24 8.71
N ASP A 159 -2.60 -7.45 8.42
CA ASP A 159 -3.34 -7.50 7.16
C ASP A 159 -2.66 -6.70 6.04
N ILE A 160 -1.67 -5.87 6.37
CA ILE A 160 -0.94 -5.07 5.39
C ILE A 160 0.04 -5.95 4.63
N ILE A 161 -0.22 -6.14 3.33
CA ILE A 161 0.61 -6.96 2.45
C ILE A 161 1.90 -6.26 2.08
N GLY A 162 1.84 -4.94 1.89
CA GLY A 162 3.02 -4.16 1.54
C GLY A 162 2.72 -2.74 1.13
N ARG A 163 3.81 -2.03 0.78
CA ARG A 163 3.81 -0.62 0.39
C ARG A 163 3.91 -0.48 -1.12
N ALA A 164 2.98 0.26 -1.74
CA ALA A 164 3.13 0.68 -3.12
C ALA A 164 4.17 1.81 -3.18
N TRP A 165 5.29 1.59 -3.88
CA TRP A 165 6.44 2.53 -3.83
C TRP A 165 6.90 3.03 -5.20
N VAL A 166 6.61 2.29 -6.28
CA VAL A 166 7.01 2.66 -7.65
C VAL A 166 5.88 2.36 -8.63
N ARG A 167 5.57 3.33 -9.50
CA ARG A 167 4.79 3.12 -10.72
C ARG A 167 5.73 2.74 -11.86
N ILE A 168 5.47 1.61 -12.50
CA ILE A 168 6.27 1.08 -13.61
C ILE A 168 5.62 1.26 -14.99
N TYR A 169 4.29 1.42 -15.05
CA TYR A 169 3.55 1.74 -16.27
C TYR A 169 2.26 2.52 -15.93
N PRO A 170 1.79 3.45 -16.78
CA PRO A 170 2.34 3.86 -18.07
C PRO A 170 3.72 4.53 -17.95
N PHE A 171 4.59 4.32 -18.95
CA PHE A 171 6.00 4.74 -18.88
C PHE A 171 6.18 6.25 -18.74
N GLU A 172 5.23 7.05 -19.23
CA GLU A 172 5.24 8.52 -19.09
C GLU A 172 5.13 8.98 -17.63
N LYS A 173 4.55 8.14 -16.76
CA LYS A 173 4.40 8.39 -15.33
C LYS A 173 5.31 7.52 -14.47
N PHE A 174 6.30 6.87 -15.09
CA PHE A 174 7.26 6.02 -14.38
C PHE A 174 7.98 6.81 -13.28
N GLY A 175 8.01 6.25 -12.07
CA GLY A 175 8.71 6.89 -10.97
C GLY A 175 8.30 6.39 -9.59
N LYS A 176 8.98 6.90 -8.57
CA LYS A 176 8.61 6.67 -7.17
C LYS A 176 7.31 7.40 -6.87
N LEU A 177 6.41 6.72 -6.17
CA LEU A 177 5.21 7.34 -5.62
C LEU A 177 5.62 8.28 -4.48
N LYS A 178 5.05 9.48 -4.46
CA LYS A 178 5.29 10.44 -3.38
C LYS A 178 4.44 10.06 -2.17
N HIS A 179 5.08 10.03 -1.02
CA HIS A 179 4.49 9.71 0.28
C HIS A 179 4.78 10.89 1.22
N GLN A 180 4.29 12.05 0.82
CA GLN A 180 4.58 13.38 1.37
C GLN A 180 6.05 13.81 1.35
#